data_AF-A0A1B7P783-F1
#
_entry.id   AF-A0A1B7P783-F1
#
_cell.length_a   1.000
_cell.length_b   1.000
_cell.length_c   1.000
_cell.angle_alpha   90.00
_cell.angle_beta   90.00
_cell.angle_gamma   90.00
#
_symmetry.space_group_name_H-M   'P 1'
#
loop_
_entity.id
_entity.type
_entity.pdbx_description
1 polymer ?
#
loop_
_entity_poly.entity_id
_entity_poly.type
_entity_poly.pdbx_seq_one_letter_code
_entity_poly.pdbx_strand_id
1 'polypeptide(L)'
;MSQFVDPECDIAVATLAQLLLQQGKVSQALKYFERAGELARTEAEVINAVSYAEATRAQLEVQERYPKLAARLQQVAGAGTMGVPPS
;
A
#
# COMPACT_ATOMS: atom_id res chain seq x y z
N MET A 1 -11.35 26.10 -5.21
CA MET A 1 -10.61 25.74 -3.99
C MET A 1 -9.44 24.85 -4.40
N SER A 2 -8.39 25.46 -4.98
CA SER A 2 -7.21 24.77 -5.47
C SER A 2 -6.07 25.03 -4.49
N GLN A 3 -5.97 24.22 -3.43
CA GLN A 3 -4.79 24.23 -2.58
C GLN A 3 -3.89 23.09 -3.02
N PHE A 4 -2.82 23.47 -3.72
CA PHE A 4 -1.46 22.93 -3.59
C PHE A 4 -1.37 21.44 -3.20
N VAL A 5 -1.44 20.55 -4.20
CA VAL A 5 -0.77 19.24 -4.08
C VAL A 5 0.71 19.54 -4.28
N ASP A 6 1.42 19.82 -3.20
CA ASP A 6 2.86 19.92 -3.23
C ASP A 6 3.43 18.51 -3.43
N PRO A 7 4.07 18.19 -4.57
CA PRO A 7 4.55 16.84 -4.88
C PRO A 7 5.68 16.36 -3.95
N GLU A 8 6.18 17.24 -3.08
CA GLU A 8 7.19 16.97 -2.06
C GLU A 8 6.60 16.88 -0.65
N CYS A 9 5.28 16.99 -0.49
CA CYS A 9 4.63 16.80 0.81
C CYS A 9 4.62 15.31 1.19
N ASP A 10 5.64 14.93 1.94
CA ASP A 10 5.83 13.65 2.63
C ASP A 10 4.53 13.04 3.22
N ILE A 11 3.74 13.84 3.94
CA ILE A 11 2.47 13.39 4.54
C ILE A 11 1.45 12.99 3.47
N ALA A 12 1.33 13.76 2.38
CA ALA A 12 0.39 13.48 1.30
C ALA A 12 0.79 12.22 0.51
N VAL A 13 2.09 12.04 0.27
CA VAL A 13 2.64 10.87 -0.44
C VAL A 13 2.41 9.58 0.37
N ALA A 14 2.72 9.60 1.67
CA ALA A 14 2.52 8.43 2.55
C ALA A 14 1.03 8.07 2.69
N THR A 15 0.16 9.06 2.85
CA THR A 15 -1.29 8.84 2.98
C THR A 15 -1.89 8.29 1.68
N LEU A 16 -1.47 8.82 0.54
CA LEU A 16 -1.92 8.33 -0.77
C LEU A 16 -1.48 6.88 -1.02
N ALA A 17 -0.25 6.52 -0.66
CA ALA A 17 0.25 5.14 -0.79
C ALA A 17 -0.63 4.15 -0.01
N GLN A 18 -1.01 4.49 1.23
CA GLN A 18 -1.89 3.65 2.03
C GLN A 18 -3.31 3.54 1.45
N LEU A 19 -3.90 4.65 0.98
CA LEU A 19 -5.21 4.63 0.33
C LEU A 19 -5.22 3.77 -0.94
N LEU A 20 -4.13 3.80 -1.72
CA LEU A 20 -3.98 2.97 -2.91
C LEU A 20 -3.86 1.48 -2.56
N LEU A 21 -3.16 1.12 -1.47
CA LEU A 21 -3.13 -0.26 -0.98
C LEU A 21 -4.52 -0.76 -0.60
N GLN A 22 -5.28 0.04 0.16
CA GLN A 22 -6.63 -0.32 0.59
C GLN A 22 -7.58 -0.52 -0.60
N GLN A 23 -7.36 0.21 -1.70
CA GLN A 23 -8.11 0.05 -2.95
C GLN A 23 -7.61 -1.13 -3.82
N GLY A 24 -6.61 -1.89 -3.37
CA GLY A 24 -6.01 -2.98 -4.14
C GLY A 24 -5.16 -2.50 -5.32
N LYS A 25 -4.85 -1.20 -5.41
CA LYS A 25 -3.98 -0.61 -6.46
C LYS A 25 -2.51 -0.76 -6.08
N VAL A 26 -2.10 -2.01 -5.85
CA VAL A 26 -0.81 -2.39 -5.25
C VAL A 26 0.38 -1.81 -6.04
N SER A 27 0.36 -1.86 -7.38
CA SER A 27 1.44 -1.31 -8.21
C SER A 27 1.55 0.22 -8.14
N GLN A 28 0.44 0.93 -7.91
CA GLN A 28 0.48 2.38 -7.75
C GLN A 28 0.98 2.74 -6.35
N ALA A 29 0.52 2.02 -5.32
CA ALA A 29 0.99 2.20 -3.96
C ALA A 29 2.51 2.03 -3.84
N LEU A 30 3.09 1.03 -4.52
CA LEU A 30 4.54 0.79 -4.54
C LEU A 30 5.32 2.05 -4.95
N LYS A 31 4.92 2.71 -6.05
CA LYS A 31 5.58 3.92 -6.55
C LYS A 31 5.56 5.05 -5.53
N TYR A 32 4.49 5.18 -4.76
CA TYR A 32 4.38 6.20 -3.72
C TYR A 32 5.15 5.84 -2.45
N PHE A 33 5.28 4.56 -2.08
CA PHE A 33 6.19 4.17 -0.98
C PHE A 33 7.66 4.39 -1.34
N GLU A 34 8.06 4.09 -2.58
CA GLU A 34 9.41 4.40 -3.06
C GLU A 34 9.66 5.91 -3.02
N ARG A 35 8.70 6.71 -3.49
CA ARG A 35 8.78 8.17 -3.39
C ARG A 35 8.79 8.69 -1.95
N ALA A 36 8.05 8.05 -1.04
CA ALA A 36 8.10 8.38 0.39
C ALA A 36 9.49 8.13 0.99
N GLY A 37 10.18 7.07 0.55
CA GLY A 37 11.56 6.80 0.93
C GLY A 37 12.55 7.86 0.42
N GLU A 38 12.33 8.39 -0.79
CA GLU A 38 13.14 9.48 -1.35
C GLU A 38 12.93 10.82 -0.63
N LEU A 39 11.71 11.08 -0.14
CA LEU A 39 11.34 12.32 0.56
C LEU A 39 11.57 12.24 2.08
N ALA A 40 11.83 11.06 2.62
CA ALA A 40 12.03 10.83 4.05
C ALA A 40 13.19 11.66 4.58
N ARG A 41 12.97 12.28 5.75
CA ARG A 41 13.93 13.20 6.39
C ARG A 41 14.69 12.54 7.53
N THR A 42 14.22 11.38 7.96
CA THR A 42 14.82 10.59 9.03
C THR A 42 15.02 9.14 8.60
N GLU A 43 16.00 8.48 9.21
CA GLU A 43 16.26 7.04 8.99
C GLU A 43 15.02 6.18 9.33
N ALA A 44 14.29 6.55 10.39
CA ALA A 44 13.07 5.85 10.79
C ALA A 44 11.98 5.94 9.70
N GLU A 45 11.82 7.09 9.05
CA GLU A 45 10.88 7.26 7.94
C GLU A 45 11.31 6.45 6.70
N VAL A 46 12.61 6.41 6.40
CA VAL A 46 13.15 5.57 5.31
C VAL A 46 12.86 4.09 5.59
N ILE A 47 13.15 3.60 6.80
CA ILE A 47 12.90 2.21 7.19
C ILE A 47 11.42 1.86 7.04
N ASN A 48 10.53 2.75 7.49
CA ASN A 48 9.10 2.55 7.34
C ASN A 48 8.69 2.47 5.86
N ALA A 49 9.11 3.44 5.04
CA ALA A 49 8.78 3.49 3.61
C ALA A 49 9.29 2.26 2.85
N VAL A 50 10.54 1.85 3.09
CA VAL A 50 11.14 0.65 2.48
C VAL A 50 10.40 -0.61 2.93
N SER A 51 10.06 -0.74 4.21
CA SER A 51 9.30 -1.89 4.71
C SER A 51 7.96 -2.05 4.00
N TYR A 52 7.23 -0.95 3.78
CA TYR A 52 5.99 -0.97 3.01
C TYR A 52 6.21 -1.27 1.53
N ALA A 53 7.28 -0.72 0.92
CA ALA A 53 7.62 -1.01 -0.47
C ALA A 53 7.92 -2.50 -0.68
N GLU A 54 8.72 -3.12 0.19
CA GLU A 54 9.05 -4.55 0.09
C GLU A 54 7.82 -5.43 0.31
N ALA A 55 6.98 -5.12 1.31
CA ALA A 55 5.72 -5.84 1.50
C ALA A 55 4.82 -5.76 0.25
N THR A 56 4.76 -4.58 -0.37
CA THR A 56 4.00 -4.33 -1.59
C THR A 56 4.58 -5.11 -2.79
N ARG A 57 5.91 -5.18 -2.93
CA ARG A 57 6.58 -6.00 -3.97
C ARG A 57 6.33 -7.49 -3.76
N ALA A 58 6.45 -7.99 -2.54
CA ALA A 58 6.14 -9.39 -2.22
C ALA A 58 4.68 -9.72 -2.56
N GLN A 59 3.75 -8.82 -2.27
CA GLN A 59 2.34 -8.97 -2.64
C GLN A 59 2.15 -9.02 -4.17
N LEU A 60 2.83 -8.17 -4.94
CA LEU A 60 2.79 -8.21 -6.42
C LEU A 60 3.37 -9.51 -6.96
N GLU A 61 4.53 -9.92 -6.45
CA GLU A 61 5.18 -11.16 -6.87
C GLU A 61 4.28 -12.38 -6.62
N VAL A 62 3.59 -12.42 -5.48
CA VAL A 62 2.61 -13.48 -5.18
C VAL A 62 1.44 -13.45 -6.17
N GLN A 63 0.94 -12.26 -6.52
CA GLN A 63 -0.15 -12.12 -7.50
C GLN A 63 0.26 -12.59 -8.90
N GLU A 64 1.46 -12.24 -9.33
CA GLU A 64 1.98 -12.57 -10.66
C GLU A 64 2.37 -14.05 -10.77
N ARG A 65 3.11 -14.57 -9.79
CA ARG A 65 3.68 -15.93 -9.84
C ARG A 65 2.71 -17.01 -9.35
N TYR A 66 1.79 -16.66 -8.46
CA TYR A 66 0.88 -17.62 -7.83
C TYR A 66 -0.58 -17.14 -7.93
N PRO A 67 -1.14 -17.03 -9.14
CA PRO A 67 -2.51 -16.50 -9.33
C PRO A 67 -3.58 -17.33 -8.60
N LYS A 68 -3.36 -18.65 -8.42
CA LYS A 68 -4.24 -19.51 -7.61
C LYS A 68 -4.18 -19.18 -6.12
N LEU A 69 -3.02 -18.76 -5.60
CA LEU A 69 -2.85 -18.30 -4.23
C LEU A 69 -3.44 -16.90 -4.05
N ALA A 70 -3.25 -16.01 -5.03
CA ALA A 70 -3.83 -14.67 -5.05
C ALA A 70 -5.37 -14.70 -5.00
N ALA A 71 -5.98 -15.61 -5.78
CA ALA A 71 -7.43 -15.83 -5.73
C ALA A 71 -7.91 -16.27 -4.34
N ARG A 72 -7.14 -17.12 -3.64
CA ARG A 72 -7.46 -17.51 -2.25
C ARG A 72 -7.24 -16.37 -1.25
N LEU A 73 -6.19 -15.57 -1.40
CA LEU A 73 -5.93 -14.43 -0.52
C LEU A 73 -7.02 -13.37 -0.63
N GLN A 74 -7.52 -13.10 -1.83
CA GLN A 74 -8.67 -12.21 -2.03
C GLN A 74 -9.96 -12.78 -1.40
N GLN A 75 -10.16 -14.10 -1.47
CA GLN A 75 -11.29 -14.76 -0.80
C GLN A 75 -11.18 -14.67 0.73
N VAL A 76 -9.98 -14.80 1.31
CA VAL A 76 -9.76 -14.67 2.76
C VAL A 76 -9.89 -13.21 3.21
N ALA A 77 -9.35 -12.26 2.45
CA ALA A 77 -9.48 -10.83 2.73
C ALA A 77 -10.95 -10.36 2.62
N GLY A 78 -11.71 -10.88 1.66
CA GLY A 78 -13.15 -10.63 1.54
C GLY A 78 -14.00 -11.37 2.58
N ALA A 79 -13.51 -12.50 3.13
CA ALA A 79 -14.17 -13.21 4.22
C ALA A 79 -13.95 -12.53 5.59
N GLY A 80 -12.86 -11.77 5.75
CA GLY A 80 -12.56 -11.00 6.96
C GLY A 80 -13.53 -9.84 7.24
N THR A 81 -14.37 -9.46 6.27
CA THR A 81 -15.41 -8.41 6.43
C THR A 81 -16.83 -8.96 6.57
N MET A 82 -17.00 -10.29 6.61
CA MET A 82 -18.32 -10.96 6.76
C MET A 82 -18.36 -11.84 8.02
N GLY A 83 -17.78 -11.34 9.11
CA GLY A 83 -17.68 -12.04 10.39
C GLY A 83 -18.33 -11.32 11.58
N VAL A 84 -19.19 -10.31 11.36
CA VAL A 84 -20.06 -9.77 12.42
C VAL A 84 -21.44 -10.42 12.28
N PRO A 85 -21.75 -11.49 13.02
CA PRO A 85 -23.12 -11.98 13.07
C PRO A 85 -24.00 -10.91 13.73
N PRO A 86 -25.19 -10.61 13.19
CA PRO A 86 -26.16 -9.80 13.92
C PRO A 86 -26.63 -10.60 15.14
N SER A 87 -26.45 -10.04 16.33
CA SER A 87 -27.15 -10.42 17.56
C SER A 87 -27.66 -9.15 18.22
#